data_AF-E3FM80-F1
#
_entry.id   AF-E3FM80-F1
#
_cell.length_a   1.000
_cell.length_b   1.000
_cell.length_c   1.000
_cell.angle_alpha   90.00
_cell.angle_beta   90.00
_cell.angle_gamma   90.00
#
_symmetry.space_group_name_H-M   'P 1'
#
loop_
_entity.id
_entity.type
_entity.pdbx_description
1 polymer ?
#
loop_
_entity_poly.entity_id
_entity_poly.type
_entity_poly.pdbx_seq_one_letter_code
_entity_poly.pdbx_strand_id
1 'polypeptide(L)'
;MCHRWDSVADYYQFGYVMNFCPLLMLDDGGKNVTPADLLISQPALRPLRDLCDAYLACVVWLYRPELVITLGNYTEKRMADVLKLTGLSGSVKTIRLLHPSDQARSHWSGTYPSWEAYADAHLTRVGAP
;
A
#
# COMPACT_ATOMS: atom_id res chain seq x y z
N MET A 1 -14.67 -13.62 -13.81
CA MET A 1 -14.26 -13.05 -12.51
C MET A 1 -13.10 -13.91 -12.04
N CYS A 2 -11.88 -13.36 -12.01
CA CYS A 2 -10.71 -14.12 -11.54
C CYS A 2 -10.75 -14.11 -10.01
N HIS A 3 -11.21 -15.21 -9.40
CA HIS A 3 -11.13 -15.38 -7.96
C HIS A 3 -9.91 -16.25 -7.68
N ARG A 4 -8.79 -15.63 -7.29
CA ARG A 4 -7.59 -16.35 -6.83
C ARG A 4 -7.84 -17.17 -5.57
N TRP A 5 -8.88 -16.80 -4.82
CA TRP A 5 -9.23 -17.37 -3.53
C TRP A 5 -10.71 -17.72 -3.52
N ASP A 6 -11.04 -18.92 -3.04
CA ASP A 6 -12.42 -19.41 -2.94
C ASP A 6 -13.19 -18.69 -1.83
N SER A 7 -12.49 -18.23 -0.78
CA SER A 7 -13.05 -17.41 0.28
C SER A 7 -12.08 -16.36 0.83
N VAL A 8 -12.64 -15.40 1.57
CA VAL A 8 -11.85 -14.41 2.33
C VAL A 8 -11.01 -15.09 3.42
N ALA A 9 -11.51 -16.18 4.01
CA ALA A 9 -10.78 -16.93 5.02
C ALA A 9 -9.54 -17.60 4.42
N ASP A 10 -9.64 -18.12 3.20
CA ASP A 10 -8.49 -18.70 2.48
C ASP A 10 -7.44 -17.64 2.20
N TYR A 11 -7.86 -16.44 1.75
CA TYR A 11 -6.92 -15.32 1.56
C TYR A 11 -6.17 -14.96 2.84
N TYR A 12 -6.85 -14.87 3.99
CA TYR A 12 -6.22 -14.47 5.25
C TYR A 12 -5.24 -15.50 5.84
N GLN A 13 -5.19 -16.72 5.29
CA GLN A 13 -4.12 -17.66 5.61
C GLN A 13 -2.77 -17.26 4.99
N PHE A 14 -2.78 -16.41 3.97
CA PHE A 14 -1.59 -16.03 3.19
C PHE A 14 -1.31 -14.53 3.17
N GLY A 15 -2.36 -13.71 3.22
CA GLY A 15 -2.28 -12.26 3.04
C GLY A 15 -3.01 -11.48 4.12
N TYR A 16 -2.63 -10.22 4.25
CA TYR A 16 -3.32 -9.25 5.09
C TYR A 16 -3.32 -7.89 4.41
N VAL A 17 -4.42 -7.15 4.53
CA VAL A 17 -4.57 -5.81 3.94
C VAL A 17 -4.69 -4.79 5.07
N MET A 18 -3.95 -3.69 4.94
CA MET A 18 -3.98 -2.61 5.90
C MET A 18 -3.74 -1.26 5.23
N ASN A 19 -4.20 -0.20 5.88
CA ASN A 19 -3.83 1.16 5.52
C ASN A 19 -2.52 1.56 6.22
N PHE A 20 -1.69 2.32 5.51
CA PHE A 20 -0.50 2.96 6.11
C PHE A 20 -0.89 3.91 7.26
N CYS A 21 -1.89 4.75 7.03
CA CYS A 21 -2.44 5.66 8.02
C CYS A 21 -3.92 5.29 8.25
N PRO A 22 -4.34 5.03 9.50
CA PRO A 22 -5.73 4.69 9.79
C PRO A 22 -6.66 5.92 9.85
N LEU A 23 -6.12 7.13 9.77
CA LEU A 23 -6.88 8.37 9.92
C LEU A 23 -7.29 8.94 8.57
N LEU A 24 -8.54 9.40 8.50
CA LEU A 24 -9.05 10.26 7.44
C LEU A 24 -8.91 11.72 7.89
N MET A 25 -8.31 12.56 7.05
CA MET A 25 -8.15 13.99 7.31
C MET A 25 -8.99 14.78 6.31
N LEU A 26 -9.78 15.73 6.81
CA LEU A 26 -10.63 16.59 6.00
C LEU A 26 -10.26 18.05 6.25
N ASP A 27 -10.36 18.90 5.23
CA ASP A 27 -10.32 20.35 5.41
C ASP A 27 -11.66 20.89 5.95
N ASP A 28 -11.72 22.20 6.23
CA ASP A 28 -12.93 22.86 6.74
C ASP A 28 -14.14 22.72 5.79
N GLY A 29 -13.88 22.45 4.49
CA GLY A 29 -14.90 22.20 3.47
C GLY A 29 -15.30 20.74 3.34
N GLY A 30 -14.74 19.83 4.15
CA GLY A 30 -15.02 18.40 4.09
C GLY A 30 -14.31 17.67 2.96
N LYS A 31 -13.35 18.30 2.27
CA LYS A 31 -12.57 17.64 1.22
C LYS A 31 -11.47 16.78 1.84
N ASN A 32 -11.27 15.59 1.29
CA ASN A 32 -10.17 14.71 1.71
C ASN A 32 -8.80 15.37 1.48
N VAL A 33 -8.01 15.45 2.55
CA VAL A 33 -6.61 15.89 2.54
C VAL A 33 -5.74 14.66 2.69
N THR A 34 -4.98 14.32 1.64
CA THR A 34 -4.11 13.15 1.70
C THR A 34 -2.96 13.38 2.69
N PRO A 35 -2.38 12.32 3.30
CA PRO A 35 -1.20 12.49 4.14
C PRO A 35 -0.03 13.18 3.44
N ALA A 36 0.09 13.06 2.12
CA ALA A 36 1.09 13.77 1.34
C ALA A 36 0.80 15.28 1.29
N ASP A 37 -0.43 15.67 0.95
CA ASP A 37 -0.85 17.07 0.88
C ASP A 37 -0.85 17.74 2.26
N LEU A 38 -1.19 16.98 3.30
CA LEU A 38 -1.21 17.43 4.68
C LEU A 38 0.19 17.84 5.14
N LEU A 39 1.23 17.08 4.79
CA LEU A 39 2.60 17.40 5.22
C LEU A 39 3.20 18.58 4.46
N ILE A 40 2.74 18.82 3.22
CA ILE A 40 3.12 20.00 2.45
C ILE A 40 2.49 21.25 3.06
N SER A 41 1.20 21.19 3.38
CA SER A 41 0.46 22.32 3.94
C SER A 41 0.71 22.56 5.44
N GLN A 42 0.99 21.50 6.19
CA GLN A 42 1.17 21.52 7.65
C GLN A 42 2.38 20.66 8.09
N PRO A 43 3.62 21.12 7.89
CA PRO A 43 4.83 20.39 8.27
C PRO A 43 4.90 20.01 9.75
N ALA A 44 4.20 20.73 10.62
CA ALA A 44 4.07 20.43 12.04
C ALA A 44 3.43 19.06 12.33
N LEU A 45 2.70 18.48 11.38
CA LEU A 45 2.08 17.16 11.49
C LEU A 45 3.01 16.00 11.09
N ARG A 46 4.30 16.27 10.88
CA ARG A 46 5.33 15.24 10.70
C ARG A 46 5.30 14.13 11.76
N PRO A 47 5.06 14.41 13.06
CA PRO A 47 4.96 13.35 14.07
C PRO A 47 3.87 12.31 13.79
N LEU A 48 2.75 12.68 13.13
CA LEU A 48 1.71 11.72 12.74
C LEU A 48 2.24 10.69 11.74
N ARG A 49 2.98 11.17 10.73
CA ARG A 49 3.61 10.28 9.74
C ARG A 49 4.65 9.37 10.40
N ASP A 50 5.45 9.92 11.30
CA ASP A 50 6.48 9.16 12.01
C ASP A 50 5.84 8.07 12.91
N LEU A 51 4.66 8.32 13.49
CA LEU A 51 3.85 7.30 14.18
C LEU A 51 3.31 6.24 13.21
N CYS A 52 2.83 6.63 12.03
CA CYS A 52 2.37 5.68 11.01
C CYS A 52 3.51 4.77 10.51
N ASP A 53 4.70 5.32 10.32
CA ASP A 53 5.90 4.55 10.00
C ASP A 53 6.26 3.56 11.12
N ALA A 54 6.22 4.00 12.38
CA ALA A 54 6.50 3.13 13.52
C ALA A 54 5.46 1.98 13.62
N TYR A 55 4.18 2.27 13.38
CA TYR A 55 3.14 1.25 13.28
C TYR A 55 3.43 0.25 12.15
N LEU A 56 3.78 0.75 10.96
CA LEU A 56 4.11 -0.10 9.82
C LEU A 56 5.35 -0.97 10.10
N ALA A 57 6.36 -0.44 10.78
CA ALA A 57 7.53 -1.18 11.23
C ALA A 57 7.14 -2.33 12.18
N CYS A 58 6.26 -2.07 13.15
CA CYS A 58 5.74 -3.10 14.05
C CYS A 58 4.99 -4.20 13.28
N VAL A 59 4.16 -3.84 12.29
CA VAL A 59 3.45 -4.84 11.48
C VAL A 59 4.44 -5.70 10.69
N VAL A 60 5.40 -5.11 9.99
CA VAL A 60 6.40 -5.88 9.23
C VAL A 60 7.20 -6.79 10.15
N TRP A 61 7.58 -6.31 11.34
CA TRP A 61 8.30 -7.12 12.32
C TRP A 61 7.46 -8.29 12.86
N LEU A 62 6.17 -8.06 13.12
CA LEU A 62 5.25 -9.06 13.67
C LEU A 62 4.91 -10.14 12.64
N TYR A 63 4.49 -9.72 11.44
CA TYR A 63 4.03 -10.63 10.39
C TYR A 63 5.17 -11.27 9.60
N ARG A 64 6.37 -10.67 9.61
CA ARG A 64 7.55 -11.12 8.86
C ARG A 64 7.21 -11.50 7.40
N PRO A 65 6.56 -10.60 6.63
CA PRO A 65 6.09 -10.94 5.30
C PRO A 65 7.26 -11.25 4.37
N GLU A 66 7.12 -12.25 3.52
CA GLU A 66 8.06 -12.50 2.42
C GLU A 66 7.91 -11.47 1.30
N LEU A 67 6.68 -11.01 1.07
CA LEU A 67 6.29 -10.06 0.05
C LEU A 67 5.35 -8.99 0.64
N VAL A 68 5.66 -7.73 0.35
CA VAL A 68 4.78 -6.60 0.63
C VAL A 68 4.32 -5.98 -0.68
N ILE A 69 3.00 -5.81 -0.81
CA ILE A 69 2.37 -5.18 -1.96
C ILE A 69 1.89 -3.80 -1.55
N THR A 70 2.47 -2.77 -2.16
CA THR A 70 2.12 -1.37 -1.92
C THR A 70 1.18 -0.86 -3.01
N LEU A 71 0.20 -0.03 -2.62
CA LEU A 71 -0.76 0.58 -3.54
C LEU A 71 -0.40 2.06 -3.75
N GLY A 72 0.16 2.35 -4.92
CA GLY A 72 0.59 3.69 -5.33
C GLY A 72 1.93 4.16 -4.74
N ASN A 73 2.44 5.27 -5.31
CA ASN A 73 3.80 5.74 -5.06
C ASN A 73 4.04 6.19 -3.61
N TYR A 74 3.00 6.68 -2.92
CA TYR A 74 3.15 7.14 -1.55
C TYR A 74 3.50 5.98 -0.61
N THR A 75 2.71 4.89 -0.65
CA THR A 75 2.91 3.73 0.21
C THR A 75 4.20 2.98 -0.12
N GLU A 76 4.59 2.91 -1.40
CA GLU A 76 5.90 2.36 -1.83
C GLU A 76 7.07 3.09 -1.16
N LYS A 77 7.07 4.44 -1.21
CA LYS A 77 8.11 5.25 -0.57
C LYS A 77 8.14 5.06 0.94
N ARG A 78 6.96 5.05 1.59
CA ARG A 78 6.87 4.84 3.04
C ARG A 78 7.39 3.46 3.46
N MET A 79 7.01 2.41 2.73
CA MET A 79 7.49 1.05 2.98
C MET A 79 9.00 0.95 2.79
N ALA A 80 9.57 1.55 1.73
CA ALA A 80 11.01 1.58 1.52
C ALA A 80 11.76 2.25 2.69
N ASP A 81 11.26 3.39 3.18
CA ASP A 81 11.82 4.07 4.35
C ASP A 81 11.76 3.20 5.61
N VAL A 82 10.61 2.57 5.87
CA VAL A 82 10.39 1.67 7.02
C VAL A 82 11.31 0.45 6.97
N LEU A 83 11.44 -0.21 5.82
CA LEU A 83 12.33 -1.36 5.65
C LEU A 83 13.80 -0.97 5.87
N LYS A 84 14.19 0.24 5.47
CA LYS A 84 15.53 0.77 5.72
C LYS A 84 15.76 1.02 7.21
N LEU A 85 14.81 1.65 7.89
CA LEU A 85 14.90 1.95 9.33
C LEU A 85 14.93 0.69 10.19
N THR A 86 14.23 -0.37 9.78
CA THR A 86 14.16 -1.65 10.51
C THR A 86 15.32 -2.60 10.17
N GLY A 87 16.19 -2.25 9.22
CA GLY A 87 17.27 -3.13 8.76
C GLY A 87 16.78 -4.34 7.94
N LEU A 88 15.53 -4.31 7.47
CA LEU A 88 14.90 -5.38 6.68
C LEU A 88 14.98 -5.15 5.16
N SER A 89 15.66 -4.08 4.72
CA SER A 89 15.93 -3.84 3.31
C SER A 89 16.57 -5.05 2.64
N GLY A 90 15.97 -5.52 1.54
CA GLY A 90 16.43 -6.69 0.79
C GLY A 90 16.03 -8.04 1.39
N SER A 91 15.58 -8.09 2.65
CA SER A 91 15.04 -9.31 3.27
C SER A 91 13.57 -9.52 2.94
N VAL A 92 12.82 -8.43 2.79
CA VAL A 92 11.41 -8.44 2.39
C VAL A 92 11.31 -7.99 0.94
N LYS A 93 10.66 -8.79 0.08
CA LYS A 93 10.39 -8.39 -1.31
C LYS A 93 9.28 -7.35 -1.31
N THR A 94 9.40 -6.33 -2.16
CA THR A 94 8.37 -5.30 -2.32
C THR A 94 7.97 -5.16 -3.77
N ILE A 95 6.67 -5.09 -4.04
CA ILE A 95 6.15 -4.60 -5.31
C ILE A 95 5.18 -3.45 -5.10
N ARG A 96 5.05 -2.61 -6.13
CA ARG A 96 4.02 -1.58 -6.19
C ARG A 96 3.02 -1.92 -7.30
N LEU A 97 1.75 -1.91 -6.93
CA LEU A 97 0.65 -1.84 -7.88
C LEU A 97 0.13 -0.40 -7.97
N LEU A 98 -0.44 -0.05 -9.12
CA LEU A 98 -1.26 1.16 -9.22
C LEU A 98 -2.45 1.06 -8.25
N HIS A 99 -2.81 2.18 -7.64
CA HIS A 99 -3.98 2.24 -6.76
C HIS A 99 -5.27 2.02 -7.58
N PRO A 100 -6.31 1.33 -7.06
CA PRO A 100 -7.54 1.05 -7.80
C PRO A 100 -8.46 2.25 -8.04
N SER A 101 -8.10 3.45 -7.55
CA SER A 101 -8.89 4.68 -7.72
C SER A 101 -8.98 5.13 -9.18
N ASP A 102 -10.08 5.80 -9.53
CA ASP A 102 -10.31 6.36 -10.87
C ASP A 102 -9.19 7.31 -11.35
N GLN A 103 -8.55 8.03 -10.44
CA GLN A 103 -7.42 8.92 -10.78
C GLN A 103 -6.23 8.17 -11.40
N ALA A 104 -6.07 6.89 -11.06
CA ALA A 104 -5.01 6.04 -11.58
C ALA A 104 -5.43 5.26 -12.85
N ARG A 105 -6.71 5.36 -13.26
CA ARG A 105 -7.30 4.53 -14.33
C ARG A 105 -6.58 4.65 -15.66
N SER A 106 -6.24 5.88 -16.05
CA SER A 106 -5.55 6.18 -17.30
C SER A 106 -4.20 5.46 -17.44
N HIS A 107 -3.58 5.06 -16.33
CA HIS A 107 -2.27 4.39 -16.32
C HIS A 107 -2.35 2.88 -16.62
N TRP A 108 -3.53 2.26 -16.57
CA TRP A 108 -3.70 0.83 -16.88
C TRP A 108 -4.76 0.55 -17.95
N SER A 109 -5.76 1.43 -18.12
CA SER A 109 -6.94 1.14 -18.97
C SER A 109 -6.67 1.06 -20.46
N GLY A 110 -5.51 1.53 -20.94
CA GLY A 110 -5.08 1.37 -22.34
C GLY A 110 -4.43 0.02 -22.63
N THR A 111 -4.07 -0.74 -21.60
CA THR A 111 -3.33 -2.03 -21.72
C THR A 111 -4.11 -3.19 -21.13
N TYR A 112 -4.88 -2.94 -20.08
CA TYR A 112 -5.63 -3.94 -19.34
C TYR A 112 -7.13 -3.61 -19.37
N PRO A 113 -8.00 -4.63 -19.51
CA PRO A 113 -9.45 -4.43 -19.57
C PRO A 113 -10.06 -3.98 -18.23
N SER A 114 -9.36 -4.23 -17.11
CA SER A 114 -9.76 -3.82 -15.77
C SER A 114 -8.53 -3.67 -14.86
N TRP A 115 -8.72 -3.06 -13.69
CA TRP A 115 -7.66 -2.97 -12.68
C TRP A 115 -7.29 -4.35 -12.14
N GLU A 116 -8.26 -5.25 -11.99
CA GLU A 116 -8.04 -6.63 -11.55
C GLU A 116 -7.16 -7.38 -12.55
N ALA A 117 -7.40 -7.24 -13.86
CA ALA A 117 -6.55 -7.85 -14.88
C ALA A 117 -5.12 -7.30 -14.86
N TYR A 118 -4.97 -6.00 -14.60
CA TYR A 118 -3.67 -5.37 -14.37
C TYR A 118 -2.98 -5.95 -13.13
N ALA A 119 -3.67 -5.96 -11.98
CA ALA A 119 -3.14 -6.45 -10.71
C ALA A 119 -2.74 -7.92 -10.82
N ASP A 120 -3.60 -8.75 -11.38
CA ASP A 120 -3.38 -10.19 -11.58
C ASP A 120 -2.13 -10.47 -12.42
N ALA A 121 -1.96 -9.77 -13.55
CA ALA A 121 -0.78 -9.91 -14.39
C ALA A 121 0.52 -9.53 -13.66
N HIS A 122 0.47 -8.53 -12.78
CA HIS A 122 1.63 -8.09 -12.00
C HIS A 122 1.94 -9.00 -10.81
N LEU A 123 0.91 -9.52 -10.13
CA LEU A 123 1.03 -10.48 -9.03
C LEU A 123 1.59 -11.81 -9.51
N THR A 124 1.09 -12.33 -10.64
CA THR A 124 1.60 -13.57 -11.26
C THR A 124 3.09 -13.48 -11.58
N ARG A 125 3.57 -12.33 -12.09
CA ARG A 125 4.99 -12.15 -12.45
C ARG A 125 5.95 -12.30 -11.27
N VAL A 126 5.49 -12.03 -10.05
CA VAL A 126 6.31 -12.18 -8.84
C VAL A 126 6.01 -13.44 -8.04
N GLY A 127 5.18 -14.33 -8.60
CA GLY A 127 4.77 -15.56 -7.93
C GLY A 127 3.95 -15.30 -6.66
N ALA A 128 3.24 -14.18 -6.58
CA ALA A 128 2.30 -13.95 -5.49
C ALA A 128 1.12 -14.94 -5.63
N PRO A 129 0.67 -15.57 -4.54
CA PRO A 129 -0.47 -16.49 -4.55
C PRO A 129 -1.75 -15.78 -5.01
#